data_AF-D6PJ11-F1
#
_entry.id   AF-D6PJ11-F1
#
_cell.length_a   1.000
_cell.length_b   1.000
_cell.length_c   1.000
_cell.angle_alpha   90.00
_cell.angle_beta   90.00
_cell.angle_gamma   90.00
#
_symmetry.space_group_name_H-M   'P 1'
#
loop_
_entity.id
_entity.type
_entity.pdbx_description
1 polymer ?
#
loop_
_entity_poly.entity_id
_entity_poly.type
_entity_poly.pdbx_seq_one_letter_code
_entity_poly.pdbx_strand_id
1 'polypeptide(L)'
;MRVRLRKKNEDRLNQAWGSSDHRTQRDRWSSLKNHVAKSAPSSDKLSVEAIAKKYLEKARMKMMDQTSDLSSGARSAEGLLNKRAASLNAREANLLRQEEEIIKKLLEQRALLKQELQTARDEYKAITEKDGSSSQKIDQKQIKLDEQEERIRSETDDIDNEVNTRRASLVS
;
A
#
# COMPACT_ATOMS: atom_id res chain seq x y z
N MET A 1 -1.88 -5.32 -9.29
CA MET A 1 -1.35 -5.91 -8.02
C MET A 1 -2.44 -6.24 -6.99
N ARG A 2 -3.45 -5.37 -6.82
CA ARG A 2 -4.57 -5.52 -5.88
C ARG A 2 -5.40 -6.82 -6.04
N VAL A 3 -5.62 -7.28 -7.29
CA VAL A 3 -6.37 -8.51 -7.59
C VAL A 3 -5.61 -9.79 -7.19
N ARG A 4 -4.28 -9.83 -7.39
CA ARG A 4 -3.44 -10.97 -6.98
C ARG A 4 -3.39 -11.15 -5.47
N LEU A 5 -3.45 -10.05 -4.71
CA LEU A 5 -3.45 -10.08 -3.25
C LEU A 5 -4.79 -10.57 -2.68
N ARG A 6 -5.92 -10.29 -3.34
CA ARG A 6 -7.24 -10.82 -2.94
C ARG A 6 -7.32 -12.34 -3.12
N LYS A 7 -6.91 -12.83 -4.30
CA LYS A 7 -6.94 -14.28 -4.60
C LYS A 7 -6.09 -15.11 -3.63
N LYS A 8 -4.91 -14.60 -3.25
CA LYS A 8 -4.00 -15.27 -2.30
C LYS A 8 -4.55 -15.31 -0.87
N ASN A 9 -5.47 -14.41 -0.51
CA ASN A 9 -6.15 -14.44 0.79
C ASN A 9 -7.34 -15.40 0.81
N GLU A 10 -8.10 -15.49 -0.29
CA GLU A 10 -9.18 -16.48 -0.45
C GLU A 10 -8.63 -17.92 -0.40
N ASP A 11 -7.50 -18.18 -1.07
CA ASP A 11 -6.88 -19.51 -1.07
C ASP A 11 -6.43 -19.94 0.35
N ARG A 12 -5.96 -19.00 1.18
CA ARG A 12 -5.57 -19.28 2.57
C ARG A 12 -6.77 -19.56 3.48
N LEU A 13 -7.88 -18.86 3.28
CA LEU A 13 -9.11 -19.10 4.03
C LEU A 13 -9.71 -20.47 3.70
N ASN A 14 -9.71 -20.84 2.42
CA ASN A 14 -10.21 -22.14 1.96
C ASN A 14 -9.35 -23.31 2.48
N GLN A 15 -8.04 -23.14 2.63
CA GLN A 15 -7.18 -24.16 3.25
C GLN A 15 -7.41 -24.30 4.76
N ALA A 16 -7.67 -23.21 5.47
CA ALA A 16 -7.93 -23.24 6.91
C ALA A 16 -9.26 -23.93 7.27
N TRP A 17 -10.22 -23.93 6.35
CA TRP A 17 -11.55 -24.50 6.56
C TRP A 17 -11.74 -25.87 5.88
N GLY A 18 -10.84 -26.24 4.98
CA GLY A 18 -10.96 -27.42 4.11
C GLY A 18 -10.17 -28.66 4.51
N SER A 19 -9.51 -28.71 5.68
CA SER A 19 -8.74 -29.90 6.10
C SER A 19 -9.30 -30.52 7.38
N SER A 20 -10.42 -31.21 7.25
CA SER A 20 -10.79 -32.26 8.19
C SER A 20 -11.45 -33.41 7.41
N ASP A 21 -10.67 -34.46 7.19
CA ASP A 21 -11.17 -35.76 6.74
C ASP A 21 -12.21 -36.29 7.74
N HIS A 22 -13.49 -36.02 7.50
CA HIS A 22 -14.61 -36.48 8.33
C HIS A 22 -15.07 -37.92 8.02
N ARG A 23 -14.17 -38.82 7.61
CA ARG A 23 -14.54 -40.22 7.30
C ARG A 23 -14.45 -41.22 8.45
N THR A 24 -14.10 -40.82 9.67
CA THR A 24 -13.99 -41.77 10.81
C THR A 24 -14.59 -41.26 12.13
N GLN A 25 -15.71 -40.53 12.10
CA GLN A 25 -16.52 -40.24 13.29
C GLN A 25 -17.77 -41.11 13.39
N ARG A 26 -17.67 -42.41 13.08
CA ARG A 26 -18.72 -43.37 13.42
C ARG A 26 -18.53 -43.80 14.89
N ASP A 27 -19.52 -43.48 15.71
CA ASP A 27 -19.82 -44.06 17.04
C ASP A 27 -18.88 -43.78 18.22
N ARG A 28 -18.54 -42.52 18.49
CA ARG A 28 -17.99 -42.13 19.82
C ARG A 28 -19.05 -42.05 20.92
N TRP A 29 -20.33 -41.96 20.56
CA TRP A 29 -21.44 -41.85 21.51
C TRP A 29 -21.83 -43.17 22.17
N SER A 30 -21.59 -44.31 21.52
CA SER A 30 -21.98 -45.64 22.01
C SER A 30 -21.14 -46.08 23.22
N SER A 31 -19.83 -45.84 23.20
CA SER A 31 -18.95 -46.17 24.33
C SER A 31 -19.25 -45.35 25.58
N LEU A 32 -19.53 -44.05 25.45
CA LEU A 32 -19.86 -43.19 26.59
C LEU A 32 -21.18 -43.61 27.25
N LYS A 33 -22.19 -43.94 26.43
CA LYS A 33 -23.51 -44.38 26.91
C LYS A 33 -23.42 -45.71 27.66
N ASN A 34 -22.60 -46.64 27.18
CA ASN A 34 -22.37 -47.94 27.81
C ASN A 34 -21.53 -47.84 29.11
N HIS A 35 -20.61 -46.88 29.21
CA HIS A 35 -19.83 -46.66 30.43
C HIS A 35 -20.67 -46.00 31.53
N VAL A 36 -21.45 -44.97 31.19
CA VAL A 36 -22.35 -44.29 32.14
C VAL A 36 -23.40 -45.25 32.73
N ALA A 37 -23.92 -46.18 31.93
CA ALA A 37 -24.88 -47.18 32.41
C ALA A 37 -24.27 -48.23 33.35
N LYS A 38 -22.98 -48.54 33.20
CA LYS A 38 -22.28 -49.58 34.00
C LYS A 38 -21.60 -49.03 35.25
N SER A 39 -21.29 -47.74 35.30
CA SER A 39 -20.47 -47.14 36.36
C SER A 39 -21.25 -46.38 37.43
N ALA A 40 -22.59 -46.41 37.43
CA ALA A 40 -23.41 -45.70 38.40
C ALA A 40 -23.57 -46.50 39.71
N PRO A 41 -23.02 -46.05 40.86
CA PRO A 41 -23.29 -46.66 42.15
C PRO A 41 -24.72 -46.35 42.59
N SER A 42 -25.33 -47.25 43.37
CA SER A 42 -26.56 -47.00 44.10
C SER A 42 -26.29 -46.12 45.33
N SER A 43 -27.18 -45.14 45.55
CA SER A 43 -27.24 -44.13 46.62
C SER A 43 -26.52 -42.80 46.35
N ASP A 44 -27.25 -41.73 46.68
CA ASP A 44 -26.97 -40.29 46.51
C ASP A 44 -26.82 -39.76 45.09
N LYS A 45 -27.86 -39.96 44.29
CA LYS A 45 -27.98 -39.40 42.94
C LYS A 45 -28.37 -37.91 43.02
N LEU A 46 -27.38 -37.03 42.90
CA LEU A 46 -27.61 -35.73 42.26
C LEU A 46 -28.39 -36.00 40.96
N SER A 47 -29.52 -35.32 40.75
CA SER A 47 -30.34 -35.53 39.57
C SER A 47 -29.47 -35.41 38.32
N VAL A 48 -29.81 -36.16 37.26
CA VAL A 48 -29.12 -36.06 35.96
C VAL A 48 -29.02 -34.60 35.51
N GLU A 49 -30.01 -33.79 35.86
CA GLU A 49 -30.06 -32.35 35.65
C GLU A 49 -29.00 -31.58 36.46
N ALA A 50 -28.78 -31.91 37.74
CA ALA A 50 -27.74 -31.29 38.57
C ALA A 50 -26.33 -31.63 38.06
N ILE A 51 -26.12 -32.87 37.61
CA ILE A 51 -24.86 -33.28 36.97
C ILE A 51 -24.66 -32.51 35.66
N ALA A 52 -25.68 -32.44 34.80
CA ALA A 52 -25.63 -31.70 33.55
C ALA A 52 -25.34 -30.20 33.77
N LYS A 53 -25.97 -29.58 34.76
CA LYS A 53 -25.70 -28.18 35.16
C LYS A 53 -24.25 -28.00 35.59
N LYS A 54 -23.71 -28.89 36.43
CA LYS A 54 -22.30 -28.81 36.87
C LYS A 54 -21.30 -28.95 35.71
N TYR A 55 -21.57 -29.83 34.75
CA TYR A 55 -20.72 -29.99 33.57
C TYR A 55 -20.85 -28.82 32.60
N LEU A 56 -22.05 -28.25 32.42
CA LEU A 56 -22.27 -27.02 31.64
C LEU A 56 -21.59 -25.81 32.27
N GLU A 57 -21.67 -25.66 33.59
CA GLU A 57 -21.02 -24.58 34.32
C GLU A 57 -19.49 -24.67 34.17
N LYS A 58 -18.93 -25.88 34.31
CA LYS A 58 -17.50 -26.13 34.12
C LYS A 58 -17.05 -25.88 32.67
N ALA A 59 -17.90 -26.18 31.69
CA ALA A 59 -17.63 -25.88 30.28
C ALA A 59 -17.69 -24.37 29.99
N ARG A 60 -18.67 -23.65 30.58
CA ARG A 60 -18.78 -22.19 30.47
C ARG A 60 -17.58 -21.47 31.08
N MET A 61 -17.14 -21.88 32.28
CA MET A 61 -15.96 -21.33 32.92
C MET A 61 -14.69 -21.56 32.09
N LYS A 62 -14.52 -22.76 31.52
CA LYS A 62 -13.39 -23.04 30.59
C LYS A 62 -13.43 -22.18 29.32
N MET A 63 -14.61 -21.93 28.76
CA MET A 63 -14.73 -21.04 27.61
C MET A 63 -14.42 -19.58 27.98
N MET A 64 -14.85 -19.13 29.16
CA MET A 64 -14.50 -17.79 29.66
C MET A 64 -12.99 -17.63 29.84
N ASP A 65 -12.32 -18.60 30.47
CA ASP A 65 -10.84 -18.60 30.64
C ASP A 65 -10.11 -18.60 29.28
N GLN A 66 -10.62 -19.33 28.28
CA GLN A 66 -10.06 -19.29 26.92
C GLN A 66 -10.31 -17.96 26.20
N THR A 67 -11.45 -17.31 26.42
CA THR A 67 -11.74 -16.00 25.80
C THR A 67 -10.96 -14.85 26.42
N SER A 68 -10.55 -14.93 27.69
CA SER A 68 -9.66 -13.95 28.32
C SER A 68 -8.27 -13.90 27.65
N ASP A 69 -7.74 -15.06 27.24
CA ASP A 69 -6.45 -15.14 26.53
C ASP A 69 -6.53 -14.61 25.09
N LEU A 70 -7.71 -14.68 24.44
CA LEU A 70 -7.92 -14.08 23.13
C LEU A 70 -7.86 -12.54 23.15
N SER A 71 -8.09 -11.89 24.30
CA SER A 71 -7.98 -10.43 24.42
C SER A 71 -6.54 -9.92 24.29
N SER A 72 -5.55 -10.75 24.67
CA SER A 72 -4.12 -10.44 24.49
C SER A 72 -3.68 -10.61 23.03
N GLY A 73 -4.21 -11.63 22.33
CA GLY A 73 -3.98 -11.87 20.91
C GLY A 73 -4.62 -10.81 20.00
N ALA A 74 -5.81 -10.32 20.35
CA ALA A 74 -6.48 -9.24 19.65
C ALA A 74 -5.72 -7.90 19.75
N ARG A 75 -5.23 -7.56 20.96
CA ARG A 75 -4.35 -6.38 21.18
C ARG A 75 -3.02 -6.48 20.42
N SER A 76 -2.45 -7.68 20.31
CA SER A 76 -1.24 -7.93 19.53
C SER A 76 -1.47 -7.79 18.01
N ALA A 77 -2.61 -8.28 17.50
CA ALA A 77 -2.99 -8.15 16.09
C ALA A 77 -3.28 -6.70 15.69
N GLU A 78 -4.00 -5.94 16.54
CA GLU A 78 -4.28 -4.52 16.31
C GLU A 78 -3.01 -3.66 16.38
N GLY A 79 -2.11 -3.95 17.33
CA GLY A 79 -0.79 -3.31 17.40
C GLY A 79 0.09 -3.60 16.17
N LEU A 80 0.02 -4.81 15.61
CA LEU A 80 0.70 -5.16 14.36
C LEU A 80 0.09 -4.45 13.15
N LEU A 81 -1.24 -4.35 13.08
CA LEU A 81 -1.94 -3.60 12.02
C LEU A 81 -1.59 -2.11 12.07
N ASN A 82 -1.56 -1.49 13.26
CA ASN A 82 -1.18 -0.09 13.44
C ASN A 82 0.27 0.17 13.04
N LYS A 83 1.21 -0.71 13.41
CA LYS A 83 2.61 -0.62 12.94
C LYS A 83 2.72 -0.74 11.42
N ARG A 84 1.91 -1.61 10.81
CA ARG A 84 1.87 -1.81 9.35
C ARG A 84 1.26 -0.59 8.64
N ALA A 85 0.20 -0.02 9.18
CA ALA A 85 -0.41 1.23 8.69
C ALA A 85 0.57 2.40 8.80
N ALA A 86 1.23 2.58 9.95
CA ALA A 86 2.25 3.61 10.12
C ALA A 86 3.42 3.44 9.15
N SER A 87 3.87 2.20 8.91
CA SER A 87 4.91 1.92 7.93
C SER A 87 4.49 2.20 6.48
N LEU A 88 3.22 1.95 6.13
CA LEU A 88 2.68 2.29 4.82
C LEU A 88 2.57 3.80 4.65
N ASN A 89 2.03 4.50 5.64
CA ASN A 89 1.92 5.97 5.63
C ASN A 89 3.31 6.63 5.53
N ALA A 90 4.31 6.12 6.24
CA ALA A 90 5.68 6.64 6.14
C ALA A 90 6.31 6.40 4.76
N ARG A 91 5.99 5.27 4.11
CA ARG A 91 6.42 4.99 2.73
C ARG A 91 5.71 5.91 1.73
N GLU A 92 4.40 6.09 1.87
CA GLU A 92 3.62 7.00 1.04
C GLU A 92 4.14 8.44 1.18
N ALA A 93 4.38 8.93 2.40
CA ALA A 93 4.97 10.25 2.62
C ALA A 93 6.35 10.42 1.96
N ASN A 94 7.20 9.39 2.02
CA ASN A 94 8.50 9.43 1.33
C ASN A 94 8.37 9.46 -0.19
N LEU A 95 7.41 8.71 -0.76
CA LEU A 95 7.14 8.73 -2.20
C LEU A 95 6.63 10.10 -2.65
N LEU A 96 5.71 10.71 -1.90
CA LEU A 96 5.22 12.07 -2.17
C LEU A 96 6.38 13.08 -2.16
N ARG A 97 7.26 13.00 -1.15
CA ARG A 97 8.45 13.86 -1.06
C ARG A 97 9.39 13.67 -2.27
N GLN A 98 9.56 12.45 -2.73
CA GLN A 98 10.39 12.15 -3.92
C GLN A 98 9.78 12.74 -5.20
N GLU A 99 8.47 12.61 -5.38
CA GLU A 99 7.76 13.21 -6.52
C GLU A 99 7.85 14.74 -6.51
N GLU A 100 7.69 15.38 -5.34
CA GLU A 100 7.89 16.83 -5.19
C GLU A 100 9.32 17.26 -5.52
N GLU A 101 10.33 16.48 -5.13
CA GLU A 101 11.73 16.75 -5.47
C GLU A 101 11.99 16.65 -6.97
N ILE A 102 11.36 15.69 -7.65
CA ILE A 102 11.46 15.54 -9.12
C ILE A 102 10.80 16.75 -9.81
N ILE A 103 9.60 17.14 -9.38
CA ILE A 103 8.91 18.34 -9.91
C ILE A 103 9.79 19.58 -9.73
N LYS A 104 10.43 19.73 -8.57
CA LYS A 104 11.34 20.86 -8.31
C LYS A 104 12.51 20.89 -9.31
N LYS A 105 13.17 19.75 -9.54
CA LYS A 105 14.28 19.64 -10.51
C LYS A 105 13.84 19.95 -11.94
N LEU A 106 12.66 19.48 -12.34
CA LEU A 106 12.09 19.81 -13.65
C LEU A 106 11.84 21.31 -13.82
N LEU A 107 11.32 21.98 -12.78
CA LEU A 107 11.12 23.43 -12.80
C LEU A 107 12.44 24.21 -12.81
N GLU A 108 13.46 23.72 -12.10
CA GLU A 108 14.83 24.28 -12.16
C GLU A 108 15.42 24.14 -13.57
N GLN A 109 15.27 22.98 -14.22
CA GLN A 109 15.69 22.77 -15.60
C GLN A 109 14.99 23.73 -16.57
N ARG A 110 13.67 23.91 -16.42
CA ARG A 110 12.91 24.90 -17.20
C ARG A 110 13.41 26.33 -17.00
N ALA A 111 13.80 26.69 -15.78
CA ALA A 111 14.38 28.01 -15.51
C ALA A 111 15.73 28.19 -16.21
N LEU A 112 16.58 27.16 -16.19
CA LEU A 112 17.87 27.16 -16.89
C LEU A 112 17.69 27.31 -18.40
N LEU A 113 16.76 26.56 -19.01
CA LEU A 113 16.46 26.69 -20.44
C LEU A 113 15.98 28.09 -20.83
N LYS A 114 15.15 28.73 -19.98
CA LYS A 114 14.74 30.13 -20.20
C LYS A 114 15.92 31.09 -20.12
N GLN A 115 16.85 30.87 -19.20
CA GLN A 115 18.06 31.69 -19.07
C GLN A 115 19.00 31.49 -20.27
N GLU A 116 19.15 30.25 -20.74
CA GLU A 116 19.93 29.93 -21.94
C GLU A 116 19.36 30.66 -23.16
N LEU A 117 18.03 30.63 -23.34
CA LEU A 117 17.38 31.35 -24.43
C LEU A 117 17.57 32.86 -24.34
N GLN A 118 17.43 33.43 -23.13
CA GLN A 118 17.65 34.86 -22.94
C GLN A 118 19.09 35.25 -23.29
N THR A 119 20.06 34.44 -22.89
CA THR A 119 21.48 34.67 -23.21
C THR A 119 21.70 34.63 -24.72
N ALA A 120 21.12 33.66 -25.44
CA ALA A 120 21.20 33.59 -26.89
C ALA A 120 20.59 34.81 -27.60
N ARG A 121 19.46 35.32 -27.09
CA ARG A 121 18.81 36.54 -27.59
C ARG A 121 19.66 37.78 -27.36
N ASP A 122 20.26 37.90 -26.18
CA ASP A 122 21.14 39.01 -25.84
C ASP A 122 22.41 38.99 -26.70
N GLU A 123 22.98 37.81 -26.97
CA GLU A 123 24.10 37.63 -27.89
C GLU A 123 23.75 38.03 -29.33
N TYR A 124 22.58 37.61 -29.82
CA TYR A 124 22.11 38.00 -31.15
C TYR A 124 21.94 39.52 -31.26
N LYS A 125 21.29 40.13 -30.27
CA LYS A 125 21.09 41.59 -30.20
C LYS A 125 22.42 42.35 -30.18
N ALA A 126 23.40 41.89 -29.40
CA ALA A 126 24.72 42.51 -29.35
C ALA A 126 25.47 42.44 -30.70
N ILE A 127 25.21 41.42 -31.52
CA ILE A 127 25.81 41.27 -32.86
C ILE A 127 25.12 42.19 -33.87
N THR A 128 23.80 42.31 -33.81
CA THR A 128 23.02 43.18 -34.73
C THR A 128 23.21 44.67 -34.43
N GLU A 129 23.43 45.04 -33.17
CA GLU A 129 23.71 46.42 -32.76
C GLU A 129 25.18 46.83 -32.99
N LYS A 130 26.10 45.89 -33.25
CA LYS A 130 27.49 46.20 -33.58
C LYS A 130 27.63 46.69 -35.02
N ASP A 131 28.01 47.96 -35.16
CA ASP A 131 28.40 48.56 -36.44
C ASP A 131 29.53 47.75 -37.10
N GLY A 132 29.29 47.27 -38.33
CA GLY A 132 30.25 46.48 -39.12
C GLY A 132 30.03 44.97 -39.15
N SER A 133 28.97 44.44 -38.52
CA SER A 133 28.55 43.05 -38.73
C SER A 133 28.04 42.86 -40.17
N SER A 134 28.61 41.92 -40.93
CA SER A 134 28.13 41.63 -42.28
C SER A 134 26.73 40.99 -42.24
N SER A 135 25.86 41.34 -43.19
CA SER A 135 24.50 40.78 -43.32
C SER A 135 24.50 39.25 -43.22
N GLN A 136 25.45 38.60 -43.90
CA GLN A 136 25.58 37.14 -43.90
C GLN A 136 25.87 36.54 -42.52
N LYS A 137 26.58 37.26 -41.63
CA LYS A 137 26.81 36.83 -40.24
C LYS A 137 25.57 36.99 -39.38
N ILE A 138 24.78 38.03 -39.63
CA ILE A 138 23.50 38.26 -38.94
C ILE A 138 22.51 37.16 -39.32
N ASP A 139 22.39 36.85 -40.61
CA ASP A 139 21.49 35.79 -41.11
C ASP A 139 21.85 34.42 -40.51
N GLN A 140 23.14 34.06 -40.47
CA GLN A 140 23.59 32.81 -39.85
C GLN A 140 23.32 32.76 -38.34
N LYS A 141 23.38 33.91 -37.65
CA LYS A 141 23.08 33.98 -36.21
C LYS A 141 21.59 33.93 -35.94
N GLN A 142 20.76 34.49 -36.82
CA GLN A 142 19.30 34.36 -36.75
C GLN A 142 18.88 32.90 -36.87
N ILE A 143 19.37 32.18 -37.88
CA ILE A 143 19.05 30.75 -38.08
C ILE A 143 19.39 29.93 -36.83
N LYS A 144 20.57 30.15 -36.24
CA LYS A 144 20.98 29.46 -35.01
C LYS A 144 20.10 29.80 -33.81
N LEU A 145 19.66 31.05 -33.70
CA LEU A 145 18.74 31.47 -32.64
C LEU A 145 17.39 30.79 -32.81
N ASP A 146 16.87 30.73 -34.04
CA ASP A 146 15.59 30.09 -34.36
C ASP A 146 15.64 28.58 -34.05
N GLU A 147 16.72 27.89 -34.45
CA GLU A 147 16.96 26.47 -34.12
C GLU A 147 17.01 26.24 -32.60
N GLN A 148 17.68 27.13 -31.85
CA GLN A 148 17.77 27.03 -30.40
C GLN A 148 16.44 27.34 -29.72
N GLU A 149 15.66 28.29 -30.23
CA GLU A 149 14.30 28.60 -29.78
C GLU A 149 13.36 27.41 -29.95
N GLU A 150 13.40 26.75 -31.10
CA GLU A 150 12.57 25.57 -31.37
C GLU A 150 12.93 24.42 -30.44
N ARG A 151 14.24 24.15 -30.25
CA ARG A 151 14.72 23.12 -29.32
C ARG A 151 14.28 23.39 -27.88
N ILE A 152 14.53 24.60 -27.38
CA ILE A 152 14.19 25.00 -26.02
C ILE A 152 12.68 24.97 -25.80
N ARG A 153 11.88 25.37 -26.79
CA ARG A 153 10.42 25.30 -26.73
C ARG A 153 9.95 23.86 -26.59
N SER A 154 10.44 22.95 -27.44
CA SER A 154 10.10 21.53 -27.36
C SER A 154 10.45 20.94 -25.99
N GLU A 155 11.67 21.19 -25.49
CA GLU A 155 12.10 20.70 -24.19
C GLU A 155 11.27 21.29 -23.03
N THR A 156 10.88 22.57 -23.14
CA THR A 156 10.03 23.23 -22.14
C THR A 156 8.62 22.64 -22.13
N ASP A 157 8.05 22.35 -23.30
CA ASP A 157 6.72 21.73 -23.43
C ASP A 157 6.73 20.30 -22.84
N ASP A 158 7.78 19.52 -23.09
CA ASP A 158 7.98 18.19 -22.49
C ASP A 158 8.07 18.25 -20.96
N ILE A 159 8.83 19.22 -20.43
CA ILE A 159 8.92 19.46 -18.99
C ILE A 159 7.56 19.84 -18.39
N ASP A 160 6.83 20.75 -19.03
CA ASP A 160 5.52 21.21 -18.54
C ASP A 160 4.49 20.05 -18.55
N ASN A 161 4.53 19.17 -19.55
CA ASN A 161 3.72 17.94 -19.61
C ASN A 161 4.06 16.95 -18.48
N GLU A 162 5.34 16.72 -18.22
CA GLU A 162 5.80 15.82 -17.16
C GLU A 162 5.43 16.36 -15.77
N VAL A 163 5.61 17.66 -15.54
CA VAL A 163 5.19 18.32 -14.29
C VAL A 163 3.69 18.18 -14.06
N ASN A 164 2.86 18.38 -15.10
CA ASN A 164 1.41 18.22 -14.99
C ASN A 164 1.01 16.77 -14.66
N THR A 165 1.65 15.79 -15.31
CA THR A 165 1.41 14.36 -15.08
C THR A 165 1.75 13.96 -13.64
N ARG A 166 2.89 14.43 -13.12
CA ARG A 166 3.30 14.16 -11.73
C ARG A 166 2.41 14.86 -10.71
N ARG A 167 2.03 16.11 -10.95
CA ARG A 167 1.08 16.84 -10.09
C ARG A 167 -0.28 16.15 -10.02
N ALA A 168 -0.80 15.65 -11.15
CA ALA A 168 -2.04 14.88 -11.16
C ALA A 168 -1.95 13.62 -10.29
N SER A 169 -0.78 12.96 -10.30
CA SER A 169 -0.51 11.77 -9.49
C SER A 169 -0.40 12.04 -7.99
N LEU A 170 -0.09 13.28 -7.59
CA LEU A 170 -0.03 13.70 -6.18
C LEU A 170 -1.40 14.02 -5.57
N VAL A 171 -2.40 14.33 -6.41
CA VAL A 171 -3.74 14.76 -5.99
C VAL A 171 -4.75 13.59 -5.98
N SER A 172 -4.43 12.46 -6.61
CA SER A 172 -5.30 11.26 -6.70
C SER A 172 -5.12 10.27 -5.54
#